data_AF-A0A2V9LBQ7-F1
#
_entry.id   AF-A0A2V9LBQ7-F1
#
_cell.length_a   1.000
_cell.length_b   1.000
_cell.length_c   1.000
_cell.angle_alpha   90.00
_cell.angle_beta   90.00
_cell.angle_gamma   90.00
#
_symmetry.space_group_name_H-M   'P 1'
#
loop_
_entity.id
_entity.type
_entity.pdbx_description
1 polymer ?
#
loop_
_entity_poly.entity_id
_entity_poly.type
_entity_poly.pdbx_seq_one_letter_code
_entity_poly.pdbx_strand_id
1 'polypeptide(L)'
;MSERDCHRLGTTALLLVSLYAFFVALGRSQEQNVVALLEELKQNDDARAERAEDRLVKMGPQVGPALVAFVQKEKGCRGRIFALGVLVQVDPGNPVIAPELVRIVQGLCAFSARKDYMMRQGAAALMGMTPEGIEALSRLLKDYRFGRGLFVRRSAAFTFDERAKAMDDVSPQVVGAIISALPSLAEARADKDHVVAGTAEEALERFTRAPQKGVAELASRLLRARAPGRGPTR
;
A
#
# COMPACT_ATOMS: atom_id res chain seq x y z
N MET A 1 62.07 1.45 18.29
CA MET A 1 60.98 1.26 17.32
C MET A 1 61.61 0.90 15.99
N SER A 2 61.37 -0.32 15.52
CA SER A 2 62.01 -0.87 14.33
C SER A 2 61.36 -0.29 13.06
N GLU A 3 62.14 0.04 12.03
CA GLU A 3 61.64 0.53 10.72
C GLU A 3 60.56 -0.39 10.10
N ARG A 4 60.54 -1.67 10.49
CA ARG A 4 59.54 -2.65 10.08
C ARG A 4 58.13 -2.39 10.63
N ASP A 5 58.00 -1.73 11.77
CA ASP A 5 56.70 -1.42 12.38
C ASP A 5 56.05 -0.20 11.71
N CYS A 6 56.87 0.75 11.24
CA CYS A 6 56.40 1.95 10.52
C CYS A 6 55.83 1.61 9.13
N HIS A 7 56.45 0.67 8.41
CA HIS A 7 55.96 0.18 7.12
C HIS A 7 54.65 -0.62 7.22
N ARG A 8 54.44 -1.39 8.30
CA ARG A 8 53.19 -2.15 8.55
C ARG A 8 52.01 -1.25 8.91
N LEU A 9 52.24 -0.19 9.68
CA LEU A 9 51.24 0.84 9.99
C LEU A 9 50.83 1.66 8.75
N GLY A 10 51.78 2.00 7.88
CA GLY A 10 51.48 2.73 6.64
C GLY A 10 50.65 1.92 5.63
N THR A 11 50.97 0.63 5.44
CA THR A 11 50.25 -0.25 4.51
C THR A 11 48.84 -0.60 5.00
N THR A 12 48.65 -0.82 6.30
CA THR A 12 47.31 -1.06 6.87
C THR A 12 46.41 0.18 6.80
N ALA A 13 46.95 1.37 7.07
CA ALA A 13 46.19 2.62 6.91
C ALA A 13 45.79 2.89 5.45
N LEU A 14 46.68 2.65 4.48
CA LEU A 14 46.39 2.76 3.04
C LEU A 14 45.32 1.78 2.57
N LEU A 15 45.33 0.54 3.08
CA LEU A 15 44.29 -0.46 2.78
C LEU A 15 42.93 -0.04 3.35
N LEU A 16 42.88 0.46 4.59
CA LEU A 16 41.63 0.91 5.22
C LEU A 16 41.04 2.15 4.52
N VAL A 17 41.87 3.11 4.11
CA VAL A 17 41.43 4.29 3.34
C VAL A 17 40.92 3.89 1.95
N SER A 18 41.60 2.95 1.28
CA SER A 18 41.18 2.45 -0.04
C SER A 18 39.88 1.66 0.03
N LEU A 19 39.70 0.84 1.07
CA LEU A 19 38.47 0.10 1.32
C LEU A 19 37.30 1.07 1.60
N TYR A 20 37.53 2.08 2.44
CA TYR A 20 36.53 3.10 2.74
C TYR A 20 36.11 3.89 1.48
N ALA A 21 37.08 4.33 0.67
CA ALA A 21 36.80 5.02 -0.59
C ALA A 21 36.00 4.15 -1.58
N PHE A 22 36.31 2.85 -1.64
CA PHE A 22 35.56 1.89 -2.46
C PHE A 22 34.11 1.72 -2.00
N PHE A 23 33.87 1.57 -0.69
CA PHE A 23 32.51 1.52 -0.14
C PHE A 23 31.72 2.81 -0.36
N VAL A 24 32.37 3.98 -0.23
CA VAL A 24 31.73 5.28 -0.55
C VAL A 24 31.36 5.39 -2.02
N ALA A 25 32.23 4.94 -2.93
CA ALA A 25 31.95 4.95 -4.37
C ALA A 25 30.79 4.00 -4.75
N LEU A 26 30.76 2.80 -4.16
CA LEU A 26 29.65 1.86 -4.33
C LEU A 26 28.33 2.43 -3.81
N GLY A 27 28.33 3.05 -2.62
CA GLY A 27 27.15 3.70 -2.06
C GLY A 27 26.60 4.81 -2.96
N ARG A 28 27.47 5.68 -3.49
CA ARG A 28 27.06 6.75 -4.43
C ARG A 28 26.49 6.21 -5.74
N SER A 29 27.07 5.14 -6.28
CA SER A 29 26.56 4.48 -7.49
C SER A 29 25.17 3.89 -7.25
N GLN A 30 24.95 3.24 -6.11
CA GLN A 30 23.65 2.69 -5.74
C GLN A 30 22.61 3.79 -5.53
N GLU A 31 22.96 4.88 -4.86
CA GLU A 31 22.08 6.04 -4.66
C GLU A 31 21.68 6.68 -5.99
N GLN A 32 22.63 6.89 -6.91
CA GLN A 32 22.35 7.41 -8.26
C GLN A 32 21.42 6.50 -9.05
N ASN A 33 21.56 5.18 -8.92
CA ASN A 33 20.66 4.20 -9.54
C ASN A 33 19.24 4.30 -8.98
N VAL A 34 19.07 4.48 -7.67
CA VAL A 34 17.75 4.66 -7.05
C VAL A 34 17.09 5.96 -7.53
N VAL A 35 17.82 7.08 -7.53
CA VAL A 35 17.29 8.37 -8.00
C VAL A 35 16.83 8.28 -9.46
N ALA A 36 17.62 7.66 -10.33
CA ALA A 36 17.23 7.47 -11.73
C ALA A 36 15.93 6.64 -11.86
N LEU A 37 15.82 5.56 -11.09
CA LEU A 37 14.61 4.72 -11.06
C LEU A 37 13.37 5.47 -10.55
N LEU A 38 13.52 6.30 -9.52
CA LEU A 38 12.43 7.15 -9.02
C LEU A 38 11.95 8.17 -10.07
N GLU A 39 12.86 8.70 -10.88
CA GLU A 39 12.50 9.56 -12.00
C GLU A 39 11.76 8.82 -13.13
N GLU A 40 12.05 7.53 -13.32
CA GLU A 40 11.32 6.68 -14.26
C GLU A 40 9.86 6.44 -13.82
N LEU A 41 9.57 6.35 -12.52
CA LEU A 41 8.20 6.19 -11.99
C LEU A 41 7.27 7.36 -12.35
N LYS A 42 7.83 8.54 -12.61
CA LYS A 42 7.07 9.75 -12.94
C LYS A 42 6.63 9.78 -14.40
N GLN A 43 7.33 9.06 -15.27
CA GLN A 43 7.14 9.15 -16.72
C GLN A 43 5.78 8.58 -17.11
N ASN A 44 5.13 9.19 -18.12
CA ASN A 44 3.86 8.72 -18.66
C ASN A 44 4.04 7.52 -19.61
N ASP A 45 4.77 6.52 -19.14
CA ASP A 45 5.08 5.24 -19.79
C ASP A 45 4.92 4.14 -18.72
N ASP A 46 3.82 3.38 -18.80
CA ASP A 46 3.46 2.38 -17.81
C ASP A 46 4.49 1.24 -17.77
N ALA A 47 4.92 0.75 -18.93
CA ALA A 47 5.91 -0.32 -19.00
C ALA A 47 7.27 0.10 -18.43
N ARG A 48 7.65 1.38 -18.59
CA ARG A 48 8.86 1.92 -17.96
C ARG A 48 8.70 2.05 -16.44
N ALA A 49 7.57 2.54 -15.96
CA ALA A 49 7.30 2.64 -14.54
C ALA A 49 7.33 1.24 -13.87
N GLU A 50 6.65 0.25 -14.45
CA GLU A 50 6.62 -1.13 -13.95
C GLU A 50 8.04 -1.74 -13.87
N ARG A 51 8.86 -1.58 -14.92
CA ARG A 51 10.26 -2.04 -14.87
C ARG A 51 11.08 -1.34 -13.79
N ALA A 52 10.81 -0.06 -13.52
CA ALA A 52 11.49 0.66 -12.47
C ALA A 52 11.05 0.20 -11.08
N GLU A 53 9.76 -0.09 -10.88
CA GLU A 53 9.25 -0.71 -9.65
C GLU A 53 9.91 -2.07 -9.40
N ASP A 54 9.93 -2.97 -10.39
CA ASP A 54 10.57 -4.28 -10.29
C ASP A 54 12.04 -4.19 -9.86
N ARG A 55 12.77 -3.22 -10.41
CA ARG A 55 14.17 -2.98 -10.07
C ARG A 55 14.32 -2.46 -8.65
N LEU A 56 13.46 -1.54 -8.21
CA LEU A 56 13.46 -1.02 -6.84
C LEU A 56 13.09 -2.12 -5.82
N VAL A 57 12.09 -2.95 -6.12
CA VAL A 57 11.69 -4.09 -5.28
C VAL A 57 12.84 -5.10 -5.15
N LYS A 58 13.52 -5.42 -6.26
CA LYS A 58 14.70 -6.32 -6.25
C LYS A 58 15.88 -5.77 -5.46
N MET A 59 16.00 -4.44 -5.32
CA MET A 59 16.99 -3.86 -4.43
C MET A 59 16.64 -4.18 -2.98
N GLY A 60 15.37 -4.13 -2.59
CA GLY A 60 14.91 -4.53 -1.25
C GLY A 60 14.84 -3.37 -0.24
N PRO A 61 14.77 -3.65 1.07
CA PRO A 61 14.42 -2.65 2.08
C PRO A 61 15.31 -1.40 2.14
N GLN A 62 16.56 -1.46 1.67
CA GLN A 62 17.47 -0.31 1.68
C GLN A 62 17.02 0.86 0.80
N VAL A 63 16.08 0.66 -0.15
CA VAL A 63 15.51 1.77 -0.93
C VAL A 63 14.41 2.54 -0.17
N GLY A 64 13.94 2.01 0.97
CA GLY A 64 12.85 2.57 1.77
C GLY A 64 13.03 4.05 2.12
N PRO A 65 14.17 4.50 2.68
CA PRO A 65 14.38 5.91 3.00
C PRO A 65 14.28 6.85 1.78
N ALA A 66 14.77 6.41 0.61
CA ALA A 66 14.69 7.18 -0.61
C ALA A 66 13.24 7.25 -1.15
N LEU A 67 12.48 6.15 -1.07
CA LEU A 67 11.06 6.11 -1.41
C LEU A 67 10.23 7.03 -0.51
N VAL A 68 10.47 7.01 0.80
CA VAL A 68 9.80 7.90 1.75
C VAL A 68 10.09 9.36 1.43
N ALA A 69 11.37 9.71 1.24
CA ALA A 69 11.76 11.06 0.88
C ALA A 69 11.15 11.51 -0.45
N PHE A 70 11.07 10.60 -1.43
CA PHE A 70 10.44 10.84 -2.71
C PHE A 70 8.94 11.09 -2.58
N VAL A 71 8.20 10.23 -1.87
CA VAL A 71 6.75 10.37 -1.66
C VAL A 71 6.40 11.71 -0.99
N GLN A 72 7.21 12.15 -0.03
CA GLN A 72 7.00 13.40 0.69
C GLN A 72 7.28 14.65 -0.17
N LYS A 73 8.23 14.56 -1.12
CA LYS A 73 8.65 15.71 -1.96
C LYS A 73 7.91 15.77 -3.29
N GLU A 74 7.55 14.63 -3.85
CA GLU A 74 6.95 14.52 -5.18
C GLU A 74 5.53 15.11 -5.17
N LYS A 75 5.28 16.04 -6.10
CA LYS A 75 3.99 16.73 -6.22
C LYS A 75 3.02 15.93 -7.08
N GLY A 76 3.54 15.17 -8.04
CA GLY A 76 2.81 14.34 -8.97
C GLY A 76 2.28 13.07 -8.31
N CYS A 77 1.02 12.77 -8.57
CA CYS A 77 0.34 11.62 -7.98
C CYS A 77 0.83 10.28 -8.54
N ARG A 78 1.26 10.26 -9.81
CA ARG A 78 1.70 9.03 -10.50
C ARG A 78 2.95 8.47 -9.83
N GLY A 79 4.01 9.27 -9.76
CA GLY A 79 5.26 8.86 -9.12
C GLY A 79 5.01 8.41 -7.68
N ARG A 80 4.21 9.17 -6.92
CA ARG A 80 3.85 8.79 -5.53
C ARG A 80 3.18 7.43 -5.43
N ILE A 81 2.18 7.13 -6.27
CA ILE A 81 1.46 5.85 -6.20
C ILE A 81 2.41 4.68 -6.47
N PHE A 82 3.23 4.75 -7.52
CA PHE A 82 4.19 3.68 -7.80
C PHE A 82 5.25 3.56 -6.70
N ALA A 83 5.77 4.69 -6.21
CA ALA A 83 6.71 4.66 -5.08
C ALA A 83 6.08 4.04 -3.81
N LEU A 84 4.82 4.31 -3.53
CA LEU A 84 4.06 3.67 -2.46
C LEU A 84 3.84 2.18 -2.74
N GLY A 85 3.60 1.78 -3.99
CA GLY A 85 3.48 0.38 -4.40
C GLY A 85 4.76 -0.42 -4.17
N VAL A 86 5.91 0.18 -4.46
CA VAL A 86 7.21 -0.40 -4.09
C VAL A 86 7.36 -0.45 -2.57
N LEU A 87 7.01 0.63 -1.86
CA LEU A 87 7.17 0.71 -0.41
C LEU A 87 6.33 -0.35 0.32
N VAL A 88 5.11 -0.64 -0.15
CA VAL A 88 4.28 -1.75 0.35
C VAL A 88 4.98 -3.10 0.24
N GLN A 89 5.79 -3.32 -0.80
CA GLN A 89 6.49 -4.58 -1.00
C GLN A 89 7.79 -4.70 -0.17
N VAL A 90 8.53 -3.60 0.00
CA VAL A 90 9.84 -3.63 0.67
C VAL A 90 9.81 -3.23 2.15
N ASP A 91 8.79 -2.47 2.57
CA ASP A 91 8.60 -1.97 3.94
C ASP A 91 7.09 -1.75 4.22
N PRO A 92 6.26 -2.82 4.24
CA PRO A 92 4.80 -2.71 4.38
C PRO A 92 4.32 -2.03 5.67
N GLY A 93 5.16 -1.97 6.70
CA GLY A 93 4.87 -1.31 7.98
C GLY A 93 5.22 0.18 8.01
N ASN A 94 5.65 0.75 6.87
CA ASN A 94 6.08 2.14 6.85
C ASN A 94 4.89 3.09 7.14
N PRO A 95 5.00 3.98 8.15
CA PRO A 95 3.89 4.82 8.59
C PRO A 95 3.45 5.87 7.55
N VAL A 96 4.22 6.10 6.49
CA VAL A 96 3.85 7.02 5.40
C VAL A 96 2.82 6.41 4.44
N ILE A 97 2.74 5.07 4.36
CA ILE A 97 1.91 4.39 3.34
C ILE A 97 0.43 4.75 3.48
N ALA A 98 -0.18 4.41 4.62
CA ALA A 98 -1.63 4.56 4.78
C ALA A 98 -2.11 6.02 4.67
N PRO A 99 -1.48 7.01 5.33
CA PRO A 99 -1.90 8.41 5.19
C PRO A 99 -1.86 8.94 3.75
N GLU A 100 -0.82 8.61 2.99
CA GLU A 100 -0.68 9.08 1.60
C GLU A 100 -1.66 8.40 0.65
N LEU A 101 -1.86 7.08 0.80
CA LEU A 101 -2.87 6.37 0.01
C LEU A 101 -4.29 6.88 0.31
N VAL A 102 -4.63 7.17 1.58
CA VAL A 102 -5.91 7.79 1.95
C VAL A 102 -6.12 9.12 1.23
N ARG A 103 -5.09 9.99 1.19
CA ARG A 103 -5.15 11.28 0.48
C ARG A 103 -5.43 11.08 -1.01
N ILE A 104 -4.77 10.11 -1.62
CA ILE A 104 -4.96 9.77 -3.03
C ILE A 104 -6.40 9.29 -3.28
N VAL A 105 -6.88 8.31 -2.51
CA VAL A 105 -8.26 7.77 -2.63
C VAL A 105 -9.31 8.87 -2.49
N GLN A 106 -9.10 9.81 -1.56
CA GLN A 106 -9.98 10.97 -1.33
C GLN A 106 -9.93 12.02 -2.46
N GLY A 107 -9.05 11.84 -3.45
CA GLY A 107 -8.91 12.76 -4.57
C GLY A 107 -8.16 14.04 -4.22
N LEU A 108 -7.39 14.04 -3.13
CA LEU A 108 -6.48 15.15 -2.78
C LEU A 108 -5.19 15.12 -3.61
N CYS A 109 -5.24 14.36 -4.70
CA CYS A 109 -4.20 14.08 -5.65
C CYS A 109 -4.87 14.12 -7.04
N ALA A 110 -4.66 15.20 -7.80
CA ALA A 110 -5.39 15.42 -9.05
C ALA A 110 -4.58 15.04 -10.29
N PHE A 111 -5.23 14.34 -11.21
CA PHE A 111 -4.84 14.02 -12.59
C PHE A 111 -5.93 14.53 -13.56
N SER A 112 -6.03 13.90 -14.75
CA SER A 112 -7.23 13.94 -15.60
C SER A 112 -8.32 13.00 -15.07
N ALA A 113 -9.60 13.28 -15.31
CA ALA A 113 -10.75 12.52 -14.77
C ALA A 113 -10.68 10.99 -14.93
N ARG A 114 -10.23 10.46 -16.08
CA ARG A 114 -10.08 9.00 -16.28
C ARG A 114 -8.90 8.41 -15.51
N LYS A 115 -7.74 9.08 -15.55
CA LYS A 115 -6.55 8.65 -14.80
C LYS A 115 -6.77 8.75 -13.28
N ASP A 116 -7.54 9.77 -12.85
CA ASP A 116 -7.96 9.90 -11.45
C ASP A 116 -8.69 8.66 -10.96
N TYR A 117 -9.63 8.13 -11.75
CA TYR A 117 -10.36 6.91 -11.39
C TYR A 117 -9.41 5.73 -11.15
N MET A 118 -8.55 5.42 -12.12
CA MET A 118 -7.64 4.25 -12.05
C MET A 118 -6.66 4.39 -10.89
N MET A 119 -6.10 5.58 -10.70
CA MET A 119 -5.09 5.84 -9.68
C MET A 119 -5.65 5.76 -8.27
N ARG A 120 -6.89 6.21 -8.06
CA ARG A 120 -7.55 6.06 -6.77
C ARG A 120 -7.90 4.61 -6.47
N GLN A 121 -8.33 3.83 -7.48
CA GLN A 121 -8.57 2.39 -7.29
C GLN A 121 -7.27 1.65 -7.00
N GLY A 122 -6.18 1.96 -7.71
CA GLY A 122 -4.85 1.42 -7.41
C GLY A 122 -4.40 1.74 -5.99
N ALA A 123 -4.62 2.97 -5.52
CA ALA A 123 -4.30 3.34 -4.15
C ALA A 123 -5.14 2.58 -3.12
N ALA A 124 -6.44 2.38 -3.37
CA ALA A 124 -7.28 1.56 -2.50
C ALA A 124 -6.80 0.10 -2.47
N ALA A 125 -6.45 -0.48 -3.62
CA ALA A 125 -5.89 -1.83 -3.70
C ALA A 125 -4.59 -1.98 -2.89
N LEU A 126 -3.68 -1.01 -2.96
CA LEU A 126 -2.46 -0.98 -2.14
C LEU A 126 -2.78 -0.90 -0.64
N MET A 127 -3.81 -0.15 -0.24
CA MET A 127 -4.26 -0.15 1.16
C MET A 127 -4.72 -1.55 1.60
N GLY A 128 -5.33 -2.33 0.70
CA GLY A 128 -5.74 -3.71 0.97
C GLY A 128 -4.61 -4.70 1.22
N MET A 129 -3.35 -4.29 1.04
CA MET A 129 -2.16 -5.13 1.24
C MET A 129 -1.49 -4.92 2.61
N THR A 130 -1.91 -3.91 3.37
CA THR A 130 -1.29 -3.57 4.67
C THR A 130 -2.34 -3.56 5.79
N PRO A 131 -1.99 -3.91 7.04
CA PRO A 131 -2.91 -3.85 8.16
C PRO A 131 -3.51 -2.44 8.37
N GLU A 132 -2.66 -1.42 8.34
CA GLU A 132 -3.03 -0.01 8.51
C GLU A 132 -3.89 0.50 7.36
N GLY A 133 -3.63 0.02 6.14
CA GLY A 133 -4.45 0.30 4.97
C GLY A 133 -5.85 -0.30 5.08
N ILE A 134 -5.97 -1.58 5.50
CA ILE A 134 -7.27 -2.21 5.76
C ILE A 134 -8.05 -1.47 6.85
N GLU A 135 -7.37 -1.06 7.93
CA GLU A 135 -7.99 -0.26 8.98
C GLU A 135 -8.52 1.07 8.42
N ALA A 136 -7.73 1.77 7.60
CA ALA A 136 -8.14 2.99 6.96
C ALA A 136 -9.32 2.77 5.99
N LEU A 137 -9.32 1.71 5.18
CA LEU A 137 -10.45 1.35 4.30
C LEU A 137 -11.74 1.14 5.10
N SER A 138 -11.66 0.52 6.28
CA SER A 138 -12.82 0.32 7.16
C SER A 138 -13.45 1.64 7.62
N ARG A 139 -12.63 2.67 7.86
CA ARG A 139 -13.11 4.03 8.17
C ARG A 139 -13.67 4.72 6.94
N LEU A 140 -13.04 4.52 5.78
CA LEU A 140 -13.48 5.10 4.50
C LEU A 140 -14.85 4.58 4.06
N LEU A 141 -15.24 3.35 4.42
CA LEU A 141 -16.61 2.84 4.23
C LEU A 141 -17.69 3.70 4.91
N LYS A 142 -17.33 4.56 5.86
CA LYS A 142 -18.26 5.44 6.59
C LYS A 142 -18.11 6.92 6.19
N ASP A 143 -17.28 7.24 5.20
CA ASP A 143 -17.05 8.64 4.80
C ASP A 143 -18.19 9.16 3.90
N TYR A 144 -19.03 10.02 4.48
CA TYR A 144 -20.20 10.61 3.82
C TYR A 144 -19.96 12.02 3.31
N ARG A 145 -18.72 12.53 3.27
CA ARG A 145 -18.46 13.88 2.74
C ARG A 145 -18.96 13.98 1.29
N PHE A 146 -20.08 14.68 1.08
CA PHE A 146 -20.92 14.63 -0.13
C PHE A 146 -20.15 14.73 -1.45
N GLY A 147 -20.62 14.00 -2.48
CA GLY A 147 -20.06 13.96 -3.84
C GLY A 147 -18.72 13.24 -3.98
N ARG A 148 -17.76 13.51 -3.09
CA ARG A 148 -16.45 12.85 -3.05
C ARG A 148 -16.46 11.54 -2.27
N GLY A 149 -17.29 11.45 -1.22
CA GLY A 149 -17.39 10.28 -0.35
C GLY A 149 -17.96 9.06 -1.06
N LEU A 150 -18.83 9.22 -2.07
CA LEU A 150 -19.39 8.07 -2.79
C LEU A 150 -18.30 7.24 -3.47
N PHE A 151 -17.40 7.91 -4.20
CA PHE A 151 -16.28 7.24 -4.86
C PHE A 151 -15.36 6.54 -3.86
N VAL A 152 -15.07 7.23 -2.75
CA VAL A 152 -14.24 6.71 -1.65
C VAL A 152 -14.85 5.44 -1.05
N ARG A 153 -16.14 5.45 -0.71
CA ARG A 153 -16.84 4.29 -0.15
C ARG A 153 -16.90 3.12 -1.13
N ARG A 154 -17.17 3.38 -2.42
CA ARG A 154 -17.13 2.35 -3.46
C ARG A 154 -15.75 1.73 -3.58
N SER A 155 -14.69 2.54 -3.62
CA SER A 155 -13.31 2.04 -3.70
C SER A 155 -12.95 1.16 -2.51
N ALA A 156 -13.40 1.52 -1.32
CA ALA A 156 -13.21 0.70 -0.12
C ALA A 156 -13.97 -0.62 -0.20
N ALA A 157 -15.27 -0.60 -0.57
CA ALA A 157 -16.08 -1.80 -0.72
C ALA A 157 -15.50 -2.75 -1.79
N PHE A 158 -15.13 -2.22 -2.96
CA PHE A 158 -14.48 -3.01 -4.01
C PHE A 158 -13.16 -3.61 -3.54
N THR A 159 -12.36 -2.87 -2.76
CA THR A 159 -11.10 -3.42 -2.24
C THR A 159 -11.34 -4.58 -1.27
N PHE A 160 -12.34 -4.48 -0.40
CA PHE A 160 -12.72 -5.62 0.45
C PHE A 160 -13.18 -6.82 -0.37
N ASP A 161 -13.92 -6.59 -1.46
CA ASP A 161 -14.34 -7.66 -2.36
C ASP A 161 -13.15 -8.34 -3.06
N GLU A 162 -12.23 -7.57 -3.62
CA GLU A 162 -11.00 -8.08 -4.23
C GLU A 162 -10.16 -8.84 -3.21
N ARG A 163 -10.06 -8.32 -1.97
CA ARG A 163 -9.31 -9.01 -0.93
C ARG A 163 -9.96 -10.35 -0.55
N ALA A 164 -11.28 -10.42 -0.50
CA ALA A 164 -12.01 -11.66 -0.23
C ALA A 164 -11.75 -12.75 -1.29
N LYS A 165 -11.45 -12.36 -2.53
CA LYS A 165 -11.08 -13.29 -3.63
C LYS A 165 -9.67 -13.83 -3.51
N ALA A 166 -8.81 -13.16 -2.74
CA ALA A 166 -7.40 -13.49 -2.63
C ALA A 166 -7.02 -13.72 -1.16
N MET A 167 -7.70 -14.62 -0.45
CA MET A 167 -7.39 -14.87 0.96
C MET A 167 -6.30 -15.92 1.20
N ASP A 168 -5.89 -16.67 0.18
CA ASP A 168 -5.00 -17.83 0.33
C ASP A 168 -3.57 -17.47 0.78
N ASP A 169 -3.07 -16.29 0.42
CA ASP A 169 -1.68 -15.85 0.63
C ASP A 169 -1.55 -14.62 1.55
N VAL A 170 -2.58 -14.34 2.34
CA VAL A 170 -2.65 -13.14 3.18
C VAL A 170 -1.86 -13.33 4.49
N SER A 171 -1.02 -12.35 4.83
CA SER A 171 -0.24 -12.38 6.07
C SER A 171 -1.14 -12.36 7.32
N PRO A 172 -0.71 -12.96 8.46
CA PRO A 172 -1.50 -12.98 9.69
C PRO A 172 -1.90 -11.59 10.20
N GLN A 173 -1.05 -10.58 10.01
CA GLN A 173 -1.32 -9.20 10.41
C GLN A 173 -2.47 -8.60 9.58
N VAL A 174 -2.47 -8.82 8.25
CA VAL A 174 -3.55 -8.37 7.37
C VAL A 174 -4.84 -9.16 7.67
N VAL A 175 -4.75 -10.46 7.96
CA VAL A 175 -5.91 -11.24 8.44
C VAL A 175 -6.51 -10.63 9.71
N GLY A 176 -5.68 -10.26 10.69
CA GLY A 176 -6.12 -9.59 11.92
C GLY A 176 -6.81 -8.25 11.65
N ALA A 177 -6.29 -7.46 10.71
CA ALA A 177 -6.91 -6.22 10.29
C ALA A 177 -8.25 -6.46 9.58
N ILE A 178 -8.35 -7.47 8.73
CA ILE A 178 -9.61 -7.87 8.05
C ILE A 178 -10.65 -8.25 9.09
N ILE A 179 -10.31 -9.09 10.07
CA ILE A 179 -11.21 -9.48 11.18
C ILE A 179 -11.76 -8.23 11.88
N SER A 180 -10.89 -7.27 12.19
CA SER A 180 -11.27 -5.99 12.83
C SER A 180 -12.16 -5.11 11.93
N ALA A 181 -11.98 -5.20 10.60
CA ALA A 181 -12.75 -4.42 9.63
C ALA A 181 -14.12 -5.02 9.28
N LEU A 182 -14.31 -6.34 9.45
CA LEU A 182 -15.55 -7.05 9.09
C LEU A 182 -16.84 -6.41 9.67
N PRO A 183 -16.89 -5.92 10.93
CA PRO A 183 -18.07 -5.22 11.43
C PRO A 183 -18.42 -3.96 10.62
N SER A 184 -17.43 -3.16 10.22
CA SER A 184 -17.65 -1.97 9.39
C SER A 184 -18.13 -2.34 7.98
N LEU A 185 -17.62 -3.44 7.42
CA LEU A 185 -18.12 -3.98 6.15
C LEU A 185 -19.57 -4.46 6.27
N ALA A 186 -19.92 -5.13 7.37
CA ALA A 186 -21.29 -5.57 7.62
C ALA A 186 -22.26 -4.38 7.79
N GLU A 187 -21.85 -3.30 8.45
CA GLU A 187 -22.62 -2.05 8.51
C GLU A 187 -22.84 -1.42 7.12
N ALA A 188 -21.84 -1.50 6.23
CA ALA A 188 -21.92 -0.94 4.88
C ALA A 188 -22.97 -1.61 3.98
N ARG A 189 -23.50 -2.79 4.35
CA ARG A 189 -24.67 -3.42 3.69
C ARG A 189 -25.95 -2.57 3.76
N ALA A 190 -25.97 -1.59 4.66
CA ALA A 190 -27.04 -0.60 4.82
C ALA A 190 -26.73 0.76 4.19
N ASP A 191 -25.64 0.89 3.42
CA ASP A 191 -25.33 2.14 2.70
C ASP A 191 -26.49 2.54 1.77
N LYS A 192 -26.71 3.84 1.64
CA LYS A 192 -27.73 4.40 0.73
C LYS A 192 -27.36 4.17 -0.74
N ASP A 193 -26.08 4.04 -1.04
CA ASP A 193 -25.60 3.67 -2.36
C ASP A 193 -25.68 2.16 -2.55
N HIS A 194 -26.49 1.72 -3.53
CA HIS A 194 -26.71 0.30 -3.80
C HIS A 194 -25.44 -0.44 -4.25
N VAL A 195 -24.47 0.26 -4.88
CA VAL A 195 -23.19 -0.36 -5.25
C VAL A 195 -22.38 -0.65 -3.99
N VAL A 196 -22.23 0.33 -3.09
CA VAL A 196 -21.56 0.09 -1.79
C VAL A 196 -22.26 -1.03 -1.02
N ALA A 197 -23.59 -0.97 -0.89
CA ALA A 197 -24.34 -1.98 -0.14
C ALA A 197 -24.25 -3.38 -0.75
N GLY A 198 -24.38 -3.50 -2.08
CA GLY A 198 -24.27 -4.77 -2.80
C GLY A 198 -22.86 -5.35 -2.75
N THR A 199 -21.83 -4.54 -3.03
CA THR A 199 -20.43 -5.00 -2.98
C THR A 199 -20.01 -5.38 -1.56
N ALA A 200 -20.51 -4.68 -0.52
CA ALA A 200 -20.25 -5.06 0.87
C ALA A 200 -20.90 -6.40 1.24
N GLU A 201 -22.13 -6.65 0.78
CA GLU A 201 -22.82 -7.95 0.94
C GLU A 201 -22.00 -9.07 0.27
N GLU A 202 -21.65 -8.89 -1.01
CA GLU A 202 -20.91 -9.89 -1.77
C GLU A 202 -19.52 -10.18 -1.19
N ALA A 203 -18.80 -9.14 -0.76
CA ALA A 203 -17.50 -9.30 -0.10
C ALA A 203 -17.64 -10.12 1.19
N LEU A 204 -18.67 -9.83 2.01
CA LEU A 204 -18.95 -10.56 3.25
C LEU A 204 -19.31 -12.03 2.98
N GLU A 205 -20.13 -12.29 1.95
CA GLU A 205 -20.45 -13.64 1.48
C GLU A 205 -19.18 -14.39 1.04
N ARG A 206 -18.27 -13.75 0.31
CA ARG A 206 -16.99 -14.35 -0.08
C ARG A 206 -16.11 -14.65 1.14
N PHE A 207 -16.03 -13.74 2.11
CA PHE A 207 -15.28 -13.98 3.34
C PHE A 207 -15.79 -15.18 4.16
N THR A 208 -17.07 -15.58 4.03
CA THR A 208 -17.57 -16.83 4.66
C THR A 208 -16.86 -18.10 4.18
N ARG A 209 -16.21 -18.03 3.02
CA ARG A 209 -15.44 -19.11 2.39
C ARG A 209 -13.93 -18.94 2.52
N ALA A 210 -13.46 -17.95 3.28
CA ALA A 210 -12.04 -17.72 3.48
C ALA A 210 -11.38 -18.94 4.18
N PRO A 211 -10.14 -19.32 3.81
CA PRO A 211 -9.43 -20.42 4.45
C PRO A 211 -9.10 -20.16 5.93
N GLN A 212 -9.03 -18.89 6.33
CA GLN A 212 -8.83 -18.50 7.73
C GLN A 212 -10.15 -18.63 8.51
N LYS A 213 -10.26 -19.66 9.35
CA LYS A 213 -11.46 -19.97 10.15
C LYS A 213 -12.04 -18.75 10.88
N GLY A 214 -11.19 -17.94 11.52
CA GLY A 214 -11.65 -16.74 12.25
C GLY A 214 -12.33 -15.69 11.34
N VAL A 215 -11.87 -15.55 10.10
CA VAL A 215 -12.51 -14.68 9.10
C VAL A 215 -13.85 -15.28 8.68
N ALA A 216 -13.86 -16.56 8.29
CA ALA A 216 -15.06 -17.26 7.81
C ALA A 216 -16.18 -17.31 8.85
N GLU A 217 -15.86 -17.62 10.10
CA GLU A 217 -16.82 -17.70 11.21
C GLU A 217 -17.41 -16.32 11.53
N LEU A 218 -16.57 -15.29 11.62
CA LEU A 218 -17.03 -13.93 11.89
C LEU A 218 -17.90 -13.39 10.76
N ALA A 219 -17.46 -13.57 9.51
CA ALA A 219 -18.22 -13.16 8.33
C ALA A 219 -19.58 -13.86 8.28
N SER A 220 -19.62 -15.17 8.53
CA SER A 220 -20.88 -15.94 8.57
C SER A 220 -21.85 -15.43 9.65
N ARG A 221 -21.32 -15.09 10.83
CA ARG A 221 -22.13 -14.52 11.92
C ARG A 221 -22.69 -13.15 11.53
N LEU A 222 -21.86 -12.29 10.95
CA LEU A 222 -22.25 -10.94 10.53
C LEU A 222 -23.22 -10.94 9.35
N LEU A 223 -23.08 -11.90 8.41
CA LEU A 223 -23.98 -12.04 7.27
C LEU A 223 -25.39 -12.43 7.71
N ARG A 224 -25.50 -13.38 8.66
CA ARG A 224 -26.76 -13.81 9.28
C ARG A 224 -27.39 -12.72 10.16
N ALA A 225 -26.57 -11.87 10.76
CA ALA A 225 -27.07 -10.70 11.46
C ALA A 225 -27.75 -9.76 10.45
N ARG A 226 -28.95 -9.29 10.79
CA ARG A 226 -29.68 -8.33 9.95
C ARG A 226 -28.85 -7.05 9.81
N ALA A 227 -28.67 -6.58 8.58
CA ALA A 227 -28.06 -5.27 8.34
C ALA A 227 -28.84 -4.19 9.10
N PRO A 228 -28.20 -3.36 9.95
CA PRO A 228 -28.89 -2.30 10.68
C PRO A 228 -29.62 -1.37 9.71
N GLY A 229 -30.94 -1.20 9.85
CA GLY A 229 -31.71 -0.23 9.06
C GLY A 229 -32.37 -0.73 7.76
N ARG A 230 -32.20 -2.00 7.34
CA ARG A 230 -33.09 -2.58 6.31
C ARG A 230 -34.45 -2.92 6.94
N GLY A 231 -35.49 -2.16 6.60
CA GLY A 231 -36.90 -2.49 6.89
C GLY A 231 -37.28 -3.89 6.39
N PRO A 232 -38.42 -4.46 6.81
CA PRO A 232 -38.80 -5.80 6.40
C PRO A 232 -38.90 -5.89 4.87
N THR A 233 -38.18 -6.83 4.27
CA THR A 233 -38.40 -7.27 2.89
C THR A 233 -39.81 -7.85 2.83
N ARG A 234 -40.69 -7.21 2.06
CA ARG A 234 -42.01 -7.74 1.72
C ARG A 234 -41.88 -8.86 0.71
#